data_AF-A0A848I882-F1
#
_entry.id   AF-A0A848I882-F1
#
_cell.length_a   1.000
_cell.length_b   1.000
_cell.length_c   1.000
_cell.angle_alpha   90.00
_cell.angle_beta   90.00
_cell.angle_gamma   90.00
#
_symmetry.space_group_name_H-M   'P 1'
#
loop_
_entity.id
_entity.type
_entity.pdbx_description
1 polymer ?
#
loop_
_entity_poly.entity_id
_entity_poly.type
_entity_poly.pdbx_seq_one_letter_code
_entity_poly.pdbx_strand_id
1 'polypeptide(L)' 'MKLVISDAHEGIKAVAKLLCARWQRCRAHFTRDALAHAGKSGRRVVSAFIATPSRRETAEAASHQWRAVAD' A
#
# COMPACT_ATOMS: atom_id res chain seq x y z
N MET A 1 16.45 -5.72 12.33
CA MET A 1 15.34 -6.38 11.58
C MET A 1 15.42 -5.92 10.13
N LYS A 2 15.26 -6.81 9.13
CA LYS A 2 15.39 -6.45 7.70
C LYS A 2 14.02 -6.29 7.05
N LEU A 3 13.84 -5.23 6.27
CA LEU A 3 12.62 -4.92 5.53
C LEU A 3 12.97 -4.72 4.06
N VAL A 4 12.24 -5.40 3.19
CA VAL A 4 12.25 -5.19 1.74
C VAL A 4 10.97 -4.46 1.36
N ILE A 5 11.13 -3.32 0.68
CA ILE A 5 10.02 -2.53 0.14
C ILE A 5 10.14 -2.57 -1.38
N SER A 6 9.11 -3.08 -2.05
CA SER A 6 9.04 -3.12 -3.52
C SER A 6 7.61 -2.95 -3.99
N ASP A 7 7.38 -2.77 -5.30
CA ASP A 7 6.01 -2.94 -5.81
C ASP A 7 5.52 -4.40 -5.66
N ALA A 8 4.28 -4.68 -6.07
CA ALA A 8 3.63 -5.98 -6.09
C ALA A 8 4.28 -6.97 -7.08
N HIS A 9 5.54 -7.30 -6.82
CA HIS A 9 6.33 -8.29 -7.57
C HIS A 9 6.46 -9.57 -6.73
N GLU A 10 5.81 -10.65 -7.16
CA GLU A 10 5.87 -11.93 -6.46
C GLU A 10 7.29 -12.51 -6.39
N GLY A 11 8.12 -12.29 -7.41
CA GLY A 11 9.52 -12.69 -7.41
C GLY A 11 10.33 -11.97 -6.31
N ILE A 12 10.16 -10.66 -6.14
CA ILE A 12 10.86 -9.88 -5.10
C ILE A 12 10.35 -10.27 -3.70
N LYS A 13 9.05 -10.52 -3.57
CA LYS A 13 8.45 -11.03 -2.33
C LYS A 13 9.01 -12.40 -1.94
N ALA A 14 9.29 -13.27 -2.91
CA ALA A 14 10.00 -14.53 -2.66
C ALA A 14 11.45 -14.30 -2.24
N VAL A 15 12.18 -13.39 -2.90
CA VAL A 15 13.55 -13.01 -2.52
C VAL A 15 13.61 -12.47 -1.09
N ALA A 16 12.63 -11.68 -0.65
CA ALA A 16 12.58 -11.18 0.73
C ALA A 16 12.57 -12.34 1.76
N LYS A 17 11.93 -13.47 1.45
CA LYS A 17 11.94 -14.67 2.30
C LYS A 17 13.35 -15.28 2.38
N LEU A 18 14.05 -15.38 1.25
CA LEU A 18 15.43 -15.86 1.20
C LEU A 18 16.39 -14.98 2.03
N LEU A 19 16.12 -13.68 2.08
CA LEU A 19 16.89 -12.71 2.85
C LEU A 19 16.51 -12.67 4.35
N CYS A 20 15.60 -13.54 4.81
CA CYS A 20 15.00 -13.49 6.15
C CYS A 20 14.43 -12.11 6.49
N ALA A 21 13.84 -11.43 5.51
CA ALA A 21 13.29 -10.09 5.62
C ALA A 21 11.76 -10.10 5.56
N ARG A 22 11.13 -9.11 6.20
CA ARG A 22 9.72 -8.81 5.94
C ARG A 22 9.59 -8.10 4.60
N TRP A 23 8.46 -8.31 3.93
CA TRP A 23 8.13 -7.62 2.69
C TRP A 23 6.93 -6.69 2.91
N GLN A 24 7.00 -5.47 2.39
CA GLN A 24 5.90 -4.52 2.32
C GLN A 24 5.80 -3.94 0.91
N ARG A 25 4.58 -3.72 0.42
CA ARG A 25 4.39 -3.03 -0.85
C ARG A 25 4.78 -1.55 -0.72
N CYS A 26 5.49 -1.02 -1.70
CA CYS A 26 5.86 0.38 -1.77
C CYS A 26 4.62 1.25 -1.91
N ARG A 27 4.40 2.15 -0.95
CA ARG A 27 3.27 3.08 -0.95
C ARG A 27 3.24 3.97 -2.19
N ALA A 28 4.40 4.48 -2.63
CA ALA A 28 4.47 5.36 -3.80
C ALA A 28 4.00 4.65 -5.07
N HIS A 29 4.44 3.40 -5.28
CA HIS A 29 3.97 2.59 -6.41
C HIS A 29 2.49 2.25 -6.28
N PHE A 30 2.05 1.81 -5.09
CA PHE A 30 0.62 1.53 -4.86
C PHE A 30 -0.28 2.73 -5.19
N THR A 31 0.08 3.94 -4.74
CA THR A 31 -0.67 5.16 -5.07
C THR A 31 -0.68 5.42 -6.57
N ARG A 32 0.48 5.33 -7.25
CA ARG A 32 0.56 5.53 -8.71
C ARG A 32 -0.34 4.54 -9.45
N ASP A 33 -0.27 3.26 -9.09
CA ASP A 33 -1.01 2.19 -9.74
C ASP A 33 -2.52 2.37 -9.52
N ALA A 34 -2.96 2.68 -8.29
CA ALA A 34 -4.36 2.93 -8.00
C ALA A 34 -4.90 4.16 -8.77
N LEU A 35 -4.13 5.25 -8.84
CA LEU A 35 -4.52 6.47 -9.55
C LEU A 35 -4.59 6.28 -11.08
N ALA A 36 -3.91 5.28 -11.63
CA ALA A 36 -4.03 4.94 -13.05
C ALA A 36 -5.44 4.43 -13.40
N HIS A 37 -6.16 3.86 -12.43
CA HIS A 37 -7.49 3.28 -12.62
C HIS A 37 -8.65 4.24 -12.25
N ALA A 38 -8.35 5.38 -11.61
CA ALA A 38 -9.36 6.28 -11.04
C ALA A 38 -10.01 7.29 -12.01
N GLY A 39 -9.51 7.40 -13.26
CA GLY A 39 -9.93 8.44 -14.20
C GLY A 39 -9.62 9.88 -13.71
N LYS A 40 -9.81 10.90 -14.57
CA LYS A 40 -9.40 12.29 -14.24
C LYS A 40 -10.11 12.87 -13.01
N SER A 41 -11.41 12.63 -12.88
CA SER A 41 -12.25 13.13 -11.78
C SER A 41 -12.03 12.38 -10.47
N GLY A 42 -11.76 11.07 -10.50
CA GLY A 42 -11.62 10.23 -9.31
C GLY A 42 -10.27 10.34 -8.61
N ARG A 43 -9.22 10.84 -9.27
CA ARG A 43 -7.85 10.89 -8.72
C ARG A 43 -7.75 11.58 -7.36
N ARG A 44 -8.47 12.70 -7.14
CA ARG A 44 -8.43 13.42 -5.86
C ARG A 44 -9.03 12.58 -4.73
N VAL A 45 -10.17 11.94 -4.98
CA VAL A 45 -10.87 11.11 -3.99
C VAL A 45 -10.06 9.85 -3.67
N VAL A 46 -9.59 9.14 -4.69
CA VAL A 46 -8.76 7.94 -4.52
C VAL A 46 -7.46 8.25 -3.78
N SER A 47 -6.81 9.38 -4.08
CA SER A 47 -5.62 9.81 -3.34
C SER A 47 -5.92 10.06 -1.85
N ALA A 48 -7.08 10.64 -1.53
CA ALA A 48 -7.47 10.88 -0.15
C ALA A 48 -7.71 9.55 0.59
N PHE A 49 -8.41 8.60 -0.03
CA PHE A 49 -8.68 7.28 0.55
C PHE A 49 -7.41 6.47 0.82
N ILE A 50 -6.39 6.56 -0.04
CA ILE A 50 -5.10 5.88 0.20
C ILE A 50 -4.30 6.57 1.32
N ALA A 51 -4.44 7.88 1.48
CA ALA A 51 -3.68 8.65 2.47
C ALA A 51 -4.20 8.47 3.91
N THR A 52 -5.51 8.26 4.12
CA THR A 52 -6.10 8.24 5.46
C THR A 52 -5.67 7.06 6.34
N PRO A 53 -5.53 5.80 5.85
CA PRO A 53 -5.02 4.70 6.66
C PRO A 53 -3.57 4.92 7.11
N SER A 54 -2.76 5.56 6.27
CA SER A 54 -1.34 5.83 6.55
C SER A 54 -1.12 6.83 7.70
N ARG A 55 -2.15 7.57 8.10
CA ARG A 55 -2.09 8.53 9.22
C ARG A 55 -2.48 7.92 10.56
N ARG A 56 -2.93 6.65 10.59
CA ARG A 56 -3.31 5.96 11.82
C ARG A 56 -2.04 5.49 12.55
N GLU A 57 -2.03 5.67 13.87
CA GLU A 57 -0.88 5.34 14.72
C GLU A 57 -0.73 3.84 14.98
N THR A 58 -1.81 3.06 14.78
CA THR A 58 -1.82 1.62 14.97
C THR A 58 -2.15 0.88 13.68
N ALA A 59 -1.57 -0.31 13.52
CA ALA A 59 -1.86 -1.20 12.40
C ALA A 59 -3.34 -1.63 12.35
N GLU A 60 -3.98 -1.78 13.51
CA GLU A 60 -5.40 -2.10 13.63
C GLU A 60 -6.28 -0.96 13.10
N ALA A 61 -6.03 0.28 13.53
CA ALA A 61 -6.77 1.44 13.06
C ALA A 61 -6.53 1.71 11.57
N ALA A 62 -5.30 1.49 11.08
CA ALA A 62 -4.99 1.56 9.65
C ALA A 62 -5.79 0.51 8.86
N SER A 63 -5.83 -0.73 9.35
CA SER A 63 -6.58 -1.82 8.71
C SER A 63 -8.08 -1.56 8.68
N HIS A 64 -8.65 -1.08 9.79
CA HIS A 64 -10.07 -0.70 9.86
C HIS A 64 -10.40 0.45 8.91
N GLN A 65 -9.57 1.50 8.90
CA GLN A 65 -9.74 2.63 7.99
C GLN A 65 -9.65 2.21 6.52
N TRP A 66 -8.74 1.29 6.19
CA TRP A 66 -8.60 0.79 4.83
C TRP A 66 -9.85 0.03 4.37
N ARG A 67 -10.38 -0.90 5.17
CA ARG A 67 -11.62 -1.61 4.84
C ARG A 67 -12.79 -0.64 4.59
N ALA A 68 -12.94 0.36 5.45
CA ALA A 68 -14.01 1.35 5.31
C ALA A 68 -13.98 2.18 4.01
N VAL A 69 -12.85 2.25 3.29
CA VAL A 69 -12.73 3.00 2.02
C VAL A 69 -12.47 2.13 0.79
N ALA A 70 -12.23 0.83 1.00
CA ALA A 70 -11.87 -0.12 -0.04
C ALA A 70 -12.92 -1.22 -0.26
N ASP A 71 -13.81 -1.46 0.72
CA ASP A 71 -15.03 -2.25 0.58
C ASP A 71 -16.13 -1.43 -0.12
#